data_AF-A0A8H6G8C9-F1
#
_entry.id   AF-A0A8H6G8C9-F1
#
_cell.length_a   1.000
_cell.length_b   1.000
_cell.length_c   1.000
_cell.angle_alpha   90.00
_cell.angle_beta   90.00
_cell.angle_gamma   90.00
#
_symmetry.space_group_name_H-M   'P 1'
#
loop_
_entity.id
_entity.type
_entity.pdbx_description
1 polymer ?
#
loop_
_entity_poly.entity_id
_entity_poly.type
_entity_poly.pdbx_seq_one_letter_code
_entity_poly.pdbx_strand_id
1 'polypeptide(L)'
;MVILLFYNPDKSMRGLRIFEYFILCLVMGVVICFCIQLSLIQNTSVGEVFRGYLPSKSIVEQQGLYQACGILGATVMPHSLYLGSGIVQPRLREYDVKRGLVPPRPSPSSTSGNQVSEKTYYIPSLEAIQSSLKTSIAELAIALFTFALFVNSAILIVAGASLYKNPDAVDADIFSIHDLLASSISPAAGILFALALLLSGITAGIVCTIAGQMVSEGALNVKMRPWLRRLMTRSISITPSIIIAGAVGRSGLNAALNGSQVALSIVLPFVTAPLIYFTSRNKFMTVRSGPARLQVEGQPTLVTGQRNEGDDVKMRNAWYTTAIAVVIWLIIAIMNVANLVLLGEGQ
;
A
#
# COMPACT_ATOMS: atom_id res chain seq x y z
N MET A 1 -9.94 -10.49 14.54
CA MET A 1 -11.16 -10.91 13.82
C MET A 1 -12.33 -9.95 14.03
N VAL A 2 -12.51 -9.39 15.23
CA VAL A 2 -13.66 -8.53 15.60
C VAL A 2 -13.79 -7.24 14.76
N ILE A 3 -12.67 -6.61 14.35
CA ILE A 3 -12.73 -5.30 13.66
C ILE A 3 -13.11 -5.41 12.17
N LEU A 4 -12.80 -6.53 11.49
CA LEU A 4 -13.24 -6.76 10.10
C LEU A 4 -14.75 -7.00 9.99
N LEU A 5 -15.42 -7.30 11.11
CA LEU A 5 -16.87 -7.42 11.20
C LEU A 5 -17.55 -6.04 11.11
N PHE A 6 -16.81 -4.96 11.35
CA PHE A 6 -17.28 -3.57 11.25
C PHE A 6 -16.94 -2.88 9.91
N TYR A 7 -16.19 -3.54 9.02
CA TYR A 7 -15.96 -3.00 7.67
C TYR A 7 -17.15 -3.32 6.77
N ASN A 8 -18.15 -2.45 6.80
CA ASN A 8 -19.21 -2.39 5.79
C ASN A 8 -18.88 -1.24 4.82
N PRO A 9 -18.51 -1.51 3.56
CA PRO A 9 -18.23 -0.47 2.57
C PRO A 9 -19.42 0.47 2.31
N ASP A 10 -20.65 0.05 2.66
CA ASP A 10 -21.87 0.81 2.46
C ASP A 10 -22.31 1.71 3.63
N LYS A 11 -21.70 1.61 4.83
CA LYS A 11 -22.19 2.36 6.01
C LYS A 11 -21.10 2.97 6.90
N SER A 12 -21.26 4.28 7.11
CA SER A 12 -20.72 5.13 8.18
C SER A 12 -19.19 5.30 8.24
N MET A 13 -18.74 6.54 8.03
CA MET A 13 -17.35 7.01 8.23
C MET A 13 -16.76 6.66 9.60
N ARG A 14 -17.59 6.38 10.61
CA ARG A 14 -17.13 5.93 11.93
C ARG A 14 -16.33 4.63 11.83
N GLY A 15 -16.76 3.68 11.00
CA GLY A 15 -16.04 2.42 10.82
C GLY A 15 -14.65 2.63 10.20
N LEU A 16 -14.58 3.48 9.17
CA LEU A 16 -13.31 3.83 8.51
C LEU A 16 -12.36 4.58 9.45
N ARG A 17 -12.84 5.57 10.22
CA ARG A 17 -11.99 6.32 11.17
C ARG A 17 -11.48 5.44 12.31
N ILE A 18 -12.31 4.59 12.88
CA ILE A 18 -11.88 3.63 13.92
C ILE A 18 -10.80 2.72 13.35
N PHE A 19 -10.97 2.27 12.10
CA PHE A 19 -9.96 1.48 11.41
C PHE A 19 -8.65 2.26 11.20
N GLU A 20 -8.71 3.50 10.70
CA GLU A 20 -7.53 4.34 10.49
C GLU A 20 -6.78 4.60 11.80
N TYR A 21 -7.48 4.94 12.89
CA TYR A 21 -6.85 5.12 14.21
C TYR A 21 -6.22 3.84 14.75
N PHE A 22 -6.84 2.69 14.49
CA PHE A 22 -6.28 1.40 14.88
C PHE A 22 -4.96 1.12 14.14
N ILE A 23 -4.93 1.32 12.81
CA ILE A 23 -3.70 1.16 12.03
C ILE A 23 -2.64 2.18 12.47
N LEU A 24 -3.02 3.43 12.69
CA LEU A 24 -2.12 4.48 13.18
C LEU A 24 -1.49 4.09 14.53
N CYS A 25 -2.28 3.52 15.46
CA CYS A 25 -1.78 3.03 16.74
C CYS A 25 -0.73 1.91 16.56
N LEU A 26 -0.97 0.95 15.66
CA LEU A 26 -0.01 -0.11 15.37
C LEU A 26 1.29 0.45 14.75
N VAL A 27 1.18 1.37 13.79
CA VAL A 27 2.34 2.02 13.16
C VAL A 27 3.13 2.83 14.17
N MET A 28 2.46 3.60 15.04
CA MET A 28 3.11 4.33 16.12
C MET A 28 3.82 3.39 17.09
N GLY A 29 3.25 2.23 17.41
CA GLY A 29 3.92 1.21 18.20
C GLY A 29 5.23 0.73 17.58
N VAL A 30 5.24 0.48 16.26
CA VAL A 30 6.45 0.10 15.52
C VAL A 30 7.50 1.23 15.53
N VAL A 31 7.07 2.47 15.28
CA VAL A 31 7.95 3.65 15.31
C VAL A 31 8.58 3.82 16.69
N ILE A 32 7.80 3.71 17.77
CA ILE A 32 8.32 3.80 19.14
C ILE A 32 9.34 2.69 19.42
N CYS A 33 9.08 1.45 18.97
CA CYS A 33 10.03 0.36 19.13
C CYS A 33 11.37 0.67 18.47
N PHE A 34 11.35 1.17 17.22
CA PHE A 34 12.58 1.54 16.51
C PHE A 34 13.27 2.80 17.08
N CYS A 35 12.51 3.77 17.59
CA CYS A 35 13.09 4.91 18.33
C CYS A 35 13.88 4.45 19.55
N ILE A 36 13.32 3.53 20.34
CA ILE A 36 14.00 2.99 21.52
C ILE A 36 15.23 2.18 21.10
N GLN A 37 15.14 1.34 20.06
CA GLN A 37 16.29 0.60 19.54
C GLN A 37 17.43 1.51 19.08
N LEU A 38 17.11 2.57 18.32
CA LEU A 38 18.11 3.55 17.89
C LEU A 38 18.76 4.27 19.07
N SER A 39 18.00 4.60 20.12
CA SER A 39 18.54 5.23 21.33
C SER A 39 19.49 4.32 22.13
N LEU A 40 19.38 3.00 21.98
CA LEU A 40 20.27 2.05 22.64
C LEU A 40 21.59 1.85 21.88
N ILE A 41 21.68 2.27 20.62
CA ILE A 41 22.90 2.18 19.82
C ILE A 41 23.81 3.37 20.17
N GLN A 42 24.92 3.09 20.84
CA GLN A 42 25.86 4.11 21.32
C GLN A 42 27.10 4.29 20.42
N ASN A 43 27.37 3.34 19.51
CA ASN A 43 28.65 3.24 18.79
C ASN A 43 28.62 3.78 17.34
N THR A 44 27.52 4.41 16.89
CA THR A 44 27.39 4.85 15.49
C THR A 44 27.47 6.38 15.40
N SER A 45 28.42 6.88 14.61
CA SER A 45 28.55 8.31 14.35
C SER A 45 27.41 8.79 13.45
N VAL A 46 26.74 9.88 13.85
CA VAL A 46 25.67 10.52 13.07
C VAL A 46 26.16 10.89 11.65
N GLY A 47 27.44 11.25 11.50
CA GLY A 47 28.03 11.58 10.20
C GLY A 47 28.12 10.40 9.24
N GLU A 48 28.33 9.17 9.74
CA GLU A 48 28.37 7.97 8.92
C GLU A 48 26.97 7.60 8.42
N VAL A 49 25.96 7.76 9.27
CA VAL A 49 24.55 7.55 8.91
C VAL A 49 24.15 8.52 7.79
N PHE A 50 24.46 9.81 7.93
CA PHE A 50 24.16 10.80 6.87
C PHE A 50 24.92 10.54 5.57
N ARG A 51 26.17 10.03 5.66
CA ARG A 51 26.93 9.64 4.48
C ARG A 51 26.29 8.44 3.76
N GLY A 52 25.58 7.57 4.47
CA GLY A 52 24.82 6.45 3.89
C GLY A 52 23.62 6.87 3.02
N TYR A 53 23.10 8.10 3.19
CA TYR A 53 22.06 8.63 2.30
C TYR A 53 22.59 9.09 0.93
N LEU A 54 23.92 9.21 0.78
CA LEU A 54 24.53 9.56 -0.49
C LEU A 54 24.73 8.31 -1.35
N PRO A 55 24.38 8.35 -2.65
CA PRO A 55 24.55 7.21 -3.54
C PRO A 55 26.02 6.84 -3.68
N SER A 56 26.35 5.56 -3.41
CA SER A 56 27.69 5.01 -3.55
C SER A 56 27.79 4.09 -4.78
N LYS A 57 29.01 3.90 -5.30
CA LYS A 57 29.26 3.00 -6.44
C LYS A 57 28.91 1.53 -6.14
N SER A 58 28.86 1.18 -4.86
CA SER A 58 28.51 -0.16 -4.35
C SER A 58 27.07 -0.58 -4.65
N ILE A 59 26.17 0.37 -4.95
CA ILE A 59 24.78 0.07 -5.36
C ILE A 59 24.73 -0.59 -6.75
N VAL A 60 25.75 -0.37 -7.59
CA VAL A 60 25.80 -0.90 -8.97
C VAL A 60 26.41 -2.31 -9.03
N GLU A 61 26.97 -2.81 -7.92
CA GLU A 61 27.44 -4.20 -7.82
C GLU A 61 26.24 -5.17 -7.76
N GLN A 62 26.38 -6.39 -8.30
CA GLN A 62 25.26 -7.33 -8.50
C GLN A 62 24.45 -7.61 -7.21
N GLN A 63 25.11 -7.83 -6.07
CA GLN A 63 24.44 -8.06 -4.78
C GLN A 63 23.72 -6.81 -4.25
N GLY A 64 24.34 -5.64 -4.40
CA GLY A 64 23.74 -4.36 -4.03
C GLY A 64 22.51 -4.03 -4.87
N LEU A 65 22.55 -4.33 -6.17
CA LEU A 65 21.44 -4.14 -7.08
C LEU A 65 20.26 -5.06 -6.72
N TYR A 66 20.53 -6.33 -6.40
CA TYR A 66 19.50 -7.29 -5.95
C TYR A 66 18.79 -6.79 -4.67
N GLN A 67 19.56 -6.35 -3.67
CA GLN A 67 19.00 -5.83 -2.42
C GLN A 67 18.23 -4.51 -2.65
N ALA A 68 18.75 -3.61 -3.49
CA ALA A 68 18.06 -2.36 -3.84
C ALA A 68 16.73 -2.64 -4.58
N CYS A 69 16.71 -3.61 -5.50
CA CYS A 69 15.48 -4.09 -6.14
C CYS A 69 14.48 -4.64 -5.10
N GLY A 70 14.96 -5.48 -4.17
CA GLY A 70 14.14 -6.04 -3.10
C GLY A 70 13.50 -4.96 -2.21
N ILE A 71 14.29 -3.96 -1.80
CA ILE A 71 13.80 -2.81 -1.02
C ILE A 71 12.79 -1.98 -1.83
N LEU A 72 13.05 -1.74 -3.11
CA LEU A 72 12.12 -1.00 -3.97
C LEU A 72 10.79 -1.75 -4.15
N GLY A 73 10.83 -3.05 -4.42
CA GLY A 73 9.63 -3.90 -4.53
C GLY A 73 8.87 -4.00 -3.21
N ALA A 74 9.58 -4.08 -2.08
CA ALA A 74 8.97 -4.12 -0.75
C ALA A 74 8.33 -2.78 -0.35
N THR A 75 8.87 -1.65 -0.81
CA THR A 75 8.33 -0.32 -0.49
C THR A 75 7.15 0.06 -1.39
N VAL A 76 7.21 -0.27 -2.68
CA VAL A 76 6.13 0.02 -3.63
C VAL A 76 5.21 -1.19 -3.75
N MET A 77 4.27 -1.30 -2.81
CA MET A 77 3.32 -2.40 -2.78
C MET A 77 2.10 -2.14 -3.70
N PRO A 78 1.84 -2.97 -4.73
CA PRO A 78 0.76 -2.76 -5.68
C PRO A 78 -0.63 -2.78 -5.02
N HIS A 79 -0.81 -3.58 -3.97
CA HIS A 79 -2.07 -3.65 -3.24
C HIS A 79 -2.41 -2.33 -2.52
N SER A 80 -1.40 -1.54 -2.13
CA SER A 80 -1.59 -0.22 -1.52
C SER A 80 -2.16 0.80 -2.51
N LEU A 81 -1.86 0.67 -3.81
CA LEU A 81 -2.44 1.52 -4.86
C LEU A 81 -3.95 1.31 -5.00
N TYR A 82 -4.39 0.04 -4.98
CA TYR A 82 -5.82 -0.30 -5.00
C TYR A 82 -6.52 0.13 -3.70
N LEU A 83 -5.88 -0.12 -2.55
CA LEU A 83 -6.43 0.24 -1.25
C LEU A 83 -6.68 1.75 -1.11
N GLY A 84 -5.68 2.56 -1.47
CA GLY A 84 -5.78 4.02 -1.41
C GLY A 84 -6.92 4.55 -2.28
N SER A 85 -7.07 4.00 -3.49
CA SER A 85 -8.14 4.38 -4.41
C SER A 85 -9.54 4.09 -3.84
N GLY A 86 -9.72 2.98 -3.12
CA GLY A 86 -11.00 2.63 -2.50
C GLY A 86 -11.31 3.38 -1.21
N ILE A 87 -10.30 3.65 -0.36
CA ILE A 87 -10.46 4.38 0.91
C ILE A 87 -10.85 5.85 0.68
N VAL A 88 -10.49 6.42 -0.46
CA VAL A 88 -10.80 7.81 -0.81
C VAL A 88 -12.29 7.99 -1.12
N GLN A 89 -12.99 6.99 -1.67
CA GLN A 89 -14.40 7.13 -2.09
C GLN A 89 -15.37 7.56 -0.97
N PRO A 90 -15.35 6.95 0.24
CA PRO A 90 -16.18 7.41 1.36
C PRO A 90 -15.90 8.86 1.79
N ARG A 91 -14.64 9.31 1.68
CA ARG A 91 -14.24 10.69 2.04
C ARG A 91 -14.83 11.72 1.09
N LEU A 92 -14.85 11.44 -0.22
CA LEU A 92 -15.50 12.32 -1.20
C LEU A 92 -16.99 12.45 -0.91
N ARG A 93 -17.65 11.33 -0.62
CA ARG A 93 -19.07 11.32 -0.27
C ARG A 93 -19.35 12.13 1.00
N GLU A 94 -18.51 12.02 2.03
CA GLU A 94 -18.67 12.83 3.25
C GLU A 94 -18.53 14.33 2.96
N TYR A 95 -17.56 14.71 2.11
CA TYR A 95 -17.36 16.10 1.71
C TYR A 95 -18.62 16.68 1.06
N ASP A 96 -19.20 15.96 0.09
CA ASP A 96 -20.41 16.40 -0.61
C ASP A 96 -21.62 16.44 0.33
N VAL A 97 -21.78 15.47 1.23
CA VAL A 97 -22.88 15.45 2.21
C VAL A 97 -22.81 16.66 3.14
N LYS A 98 -21.61 16.99 3.65
CA LYS A 98 -21.43 18.14 4.56
C LYS A 98 -21.71 19.48 3.91
N ARG A 99 -21.45 19.60 2.61
CA ARG A 99 -21.68 20.82 1.84
C ARG A 99 -23.06 20.89 1.18
N GLY A 100 -23.91 19.89 1.38
CA GLY A 100 -25.22 19.82 0.74
C GLY A 100 -25.15 19.69 -0.79
N LEU A 101 -24.03 19.17 -1.32
CA LEU A 101 -23.80 18.98 -2.76
C LEU A 101 -24.37 17.65 -3.28
N VAL A 102 -24.98 16.84 -2.41
CA VAL A 102 -25.60 15.57 -2.77
C VAL A 102 -27.05 15.81 -3.19
N PRO A 103 -27.49 15.29 -4.35
CA PRO A 103 -28.87 15.45 -4.78
C PRO A 103 -29.81 14.74 -3.80
N PRO A 104 -31.05 15.24 -3.60
CA PRO A 104 -32.07 14.51 -2.87
C PRO A 104 -32.15 13.08 -3.43
N ARG A 105 -32.17 12.07 -2.56
CA ARG A 105 -32.42 10.71 -3.04
C ARG A 105 -33.75 10.73 -3.78
N PRO A 106 -33.85 10.09 -4.96
CA PRO A 106 -35.14 9.96 -5.63
C PRO A 106 -36.12 9.36 -4.62
N SER A 107 -37.22 10.08 -4.36
CA SER A 107 -38.33 9.55 -3.57
C SER A 107 -38.76 8.23 -4.20
N PRO A 108 -38.98 7.14 -3.44
CA PRO A 108 -39.55 5.94 -4.03
C PRO A 108 -40.90 6.31 -4.61
N SER A 109 -40.97 6.42 -5.94
CA SER A 109 -42.24 6.60 -6.63
C SER A 109 -43.11 5.41 -6.26
N SER A 110 -44.26 5.70 -5.66
CA SER A 110 -45.33 4.74 -5.42
C SER A 110 -45.86 4.27 -6.76
N THR A 111 -45.18 3.32 -7.39
CA THR A 111 -45.69 2.56 -8.53
C THR A 111 -45.32 1.12 -8.30
N SER A 112 -46.36 0.36 -7.97
CA SER A 112 -46.37 -1.07 -7.76
C SER A 112 -45.69 -1.82 -8.92
N GLY A 113 -44.88 -2.82 -8.58
CA GLY A 113 -44.46 -3.88 -9.50
C GLY A 113 -42.95 -4.02 -9.65
N ASN A 114 -42.39 -5.09 -9.07
CA ASN A 114 -41.00 -5.55 -9.15
C ASN A 114 -39.92 -4.63 -8.56
N GLN A 115 -39.59 -4.88 -7.29
CA GLN A 115 -38.38 -4.38 -6.62
C GLN A 115 -37.11 -4.98 -7.25
N VAL A 116 -36.70 -4.47 -8.41
CA VAL A 116 -35.28 -4.49 -8.77
C VAL A 116 -34.67 -3.33 -8.00
N SER A 117 -33.84 -3.62 -7.02
CA SER A 117 -33.09 -2.61 -6.27
C SER A 117 -32.17 -1.88 -7.26
N GLU A 118 -32.64 -0.77 -7.82
CA GLU A 118 -31.90 0.03 -8.81
C GLU A 118 -30.59 0.51 -8.18
N LYS A 119 -29.49 -0.12 -8.60
CA LYS A 119 -28.18 0.18 -8.06
C LYS A 119 -27.78 1.58 -8.51
N THR A 120 -27.73 2.50 -7.56
CA THR A 120 -27.38 3.90 -7.81
C THR A 120 -25.89 4.11 -7.56
N TYR A 121 -25.15 4.57 -8.57
CA TYR A 121 -23.75 4.93 -8.50
C TYR A 121 -23.58 6.40 -8.10
N TYR A 122 -22.73 6.64 -7.11
CA TYR A 122 -22.39 8.00 -6.67
C TYR A 122 -21.24 8.56 -7.52
N ILE A 123 -21.47 9.74 -8.09
CA ILE A 123 -20.49 10.53 -8.84
C ILE A 123 -20.17 11.78 -8.01
N PRO A 124 -18.91 11.96 -7.58
CA PRO A 124 -18.52 13.07 -6.71
C PRO A 124 -18.50 14.43 -7.43
N SER A 125 -18.63 15.51 -6.64
CA SER A 125 -18.45 16.88 -7.15
C SER A 125 -16.98 17.20 -7.46
N LEU A 126 -16.75 18.20 -8.32
CA LEU A 126 -15.40 18.69 -8.64
C LEU A 126 -14.66 19.19 -7.37
N GLU A 127 -15.36 19.92 -6.49
CA GLU A 127 -14.79 20.45 -5.26
C GLU A 127 -14.33 19.33 -4.32
N ALA A 128 -15.13 18.26 -4.18
CA ALA A 128 -14.77 17.09 -3.39
C ALA A 128 -13.50 16.42 -3.92
N ILE A 129 -13.39 16.25 -5.24
CA ILE A 129 -12.21 15.63 -5.86
C ILE A 129 -10.97 16.49 -5.62
N GLN A 130 -11.04 17.81 -5.89
CA GLN A 130 -9.87 18.69 -5.72
C GLN A 130 -9.42 18.79 -4.27
N SER A 131 -10.36 18.93 -3.34
CA SER A 131 -10.09 18.97 -1.91
C SER A 131 -9.49 17.64 -1.44
N SER A 132 -10.12 16.52 -1.78
CA SER A 132 -9.63 15.19 -1.39
C SER A 132 -8.27 14.88 -2.00
N LEU A 133 -8.00 15.29 -3.24
CA LEU A 133 -6.71 15.06 -3.89
C LEU A 133 -5.59 15.80 -3.16
N LYS A 134 -5.79 17.09 -2.82
CA LYS A 134 -4.80 17.87 -2.07
C LYS A 134 -4.51 17.25 -0.70
N THR A 135 -5.56 16.91 0.05
CA THR A 135 -5.43 16.30 1.38
C THR A 135 -4.78 14.93 1.30
N SER A 136 -5.21 14.05 0.38
CA SER A 136 -4.63 12.72 0.23
C SER A 136 -3.16 12.76 -0.21
N ILE A 137 -2.77 13.68 -1.10
CA ILE A 137 -1.36 13.87 -1.45
C ILE A 137 -0.55 14.32 -0.23
N ALA A 138 -1.05 15.29 0.54
CA ALA A 138 -0.37 15.75 1.75
C ALA A 138 -0.23 14.64 2.80
N GLU A 139 -1.30 13.89 3.06
CA GLU A 139 -1.29 12.76 3.99
C GLU A 139 -0.31 11.67 3.56
N LEU A 140 -0.31 11.29 2.27
CA LEU A 140 0.61 10.28 1.73
C LEU A 140 2.06 10.78 1.77
N ALA A 141 2.31 12.04 1.41
CA ALA A 141 3.64 12.62 1.47
C ALA A 141 4.17 12.64 2.91
N ILE A 142 3.38 13.13 3.86
CA ILE A 142 3.75 13.12 5.28
C ILE A 142 4.01 11.67 5.72
N ALA A 143 3.09 10.74 5.46
CA ALA A 143 3.25 9.37 5.92
C ALA A 143 4.49 8.66 5.35
N LEU A 144 4.80 8.88 4.06
CA LEU A 144 5.97 8.28 3.42
C LEU A 144 7.28 8.93 3.89
N PHE A 145 7.34 10.26 3.98
CA PHE A 145 8.56 10.97 4.37
C PHE A 145 8.85 10.90 5.86
N THR A 146 7.82 10.85 6.73
CA THR A 146 8.04 10.80 8.18
C THR A 146 8.08 9.37 8.70
N PHE A 147 7.04 8.57 8.49
CA PHE A 147 6.95 7.26 9.13
C PHE A 147 7.67 6.17 8.33
N ALA A 148 7.39 6.05 7.02
CA ALA A 148 7.95 4.95 6.22
C ALA A 148 9.48 5.11 6.05
N LEU A 149 9.94 6.30 5.69
CA LEU A 149 11.37 6.58 5.56
C LEU A 149 12.09 6.41 6.90
N PHE A 150 11.52 6.91 8.01
CA PHE A 150 12.12 6.71 9.34
C PHE A 150 12.27 5.23 9.69
N VAL A 151 11.21 4.43 9.54
CA VAL A 151 11.25 3.00 9.88
C VAL A 151 12.23 2.25 8.98
N ASN A 152 12.21 2.50 7.66
CA ASN A 152 13.12 1.85 6.72
C ASN A 152 14.58 2.21 7.02
N SER A 153 14.87 3.48 7.29
CA SER A 153 16.21 3.93 7.70
C SER A 153 16.61 3.35 9.05
N ALA A 154 15.70 3.30 10.03
CA ALA A 154 15.98 2.74 11.35
C ALA A 154 16.36 1.26 11.26
N ILE A 155 15.62 0.46 10.48
CA ILE A 155 15.94 -0.95 10.24
C ILE A 155 17.36 -1.08 9.65
N LEU A 156 17.69 -0.27 8.65
CA LEU A 156 18.99 -0.33 7.97
C LEU A 156 20.14 0.13 8.88
N ILE A 157 19.94 1.18 9.69
CA ILE A 157 20.93 1.67 10.66
C ILE A 157 21.14 0.64 11.76
N VAL A 158 20.07 0.07 12.30
CA VAL A 158 20.13 -0.97 13.33
C VAL A 158 20.86 -2.19 12.80
N ALA A 159 20.53 -2.66 11.59
CA ALA A 159 21.24 -3.75 10.94
C ALA A 159 22.72 -3.42 10.71
N GLY A 160 23.04 -2.24 10.16
CA GLY A 160 24.43 -1.82 9.96
C GLY A 160 25.23 -1.74 11.26
N ALA A 161 24.64 -1.22 12.34
CA ALA A 161 25.33 -1.06 13.62
C ALA A 161 25.60 -2.39 14.34
N SER A 162 24.73 -3.39 14.20
CA SER A 162 24.88 -4.69 14.89
C SER A 162 25.47 -5.80 14.02
N LEU A 163 25.34 -5.74 12.69
CA LEU A 163 25.74 -6.83 11.78
C LEU A 163 27.00 -6.54 10.95
N TYR A 164 27.38 -5.28 10.68
CA TYR A 164 28.36 -4.95 9.61
C TYR A 164 29.77 -5.57 9.78
N LYS A 165 30.20 -5.92 11.00
CA LYS A 165 31.51 -6.53 11.26
C LYS A 165 31.47 -8.02 11.63
N ASN A 166 30.29 -8.63 11.64
CA ASN A 166 30.14 -10.02 12.04
C ASN A 166 30.17 -10.95 10.81
N PRO A 167 31.13 -11.89 10.70
CA PRO A 167 31.19 -12.84 9.59
C PRO A 167 29.98 -13.79 9.56
N ASP A 168 29.31 -14.01 10.69
CA ASP A 168 28.05 -14.75 10.79
C ASP A 168 26.82 -13.97 10.26
N ALA A 169 27.00 -12.70 9.87
CA ALA A 169 25.91 -11.82 9.45
C ALA A 169 25.63 -11.81 7.94
N VAL A 170 26.43 -12.54 7.14
CA VAL A 170 26.30 -12.57 5.67
C VAL A 170 24.94 -13.13 5.22
N ASP A 171 24.26 -13.89 6.09
CA ASP A 171 22.96 -14.51 5.80
C ASP A 171 22.00 -14.44 7.00
N ALA A 172 22.06 -13.34 7.77
CA ALA A 172 21.30 -13.19 9.01
C ALA A 172 19.79 -13.30 8.76
N ASP A 173 19.19 -14.40 9.22
CA ASP A 173 17.74 -14.57 9.20
C ASP A 173 17.08 -13.70 10.30
N ILE A 174 15.75 -13.61 10.28
CA ILE A 174 14.98 -12.84 11.27
C ILE A 174 15.30 -13.28 12.72
N PHE A 175 15.68 -14.55 12.92
CA PHE A 175 16.01 -15.10 14.23
C PHE A 175 17.41 -14.67 14.68
N SER A 176 18.40 -14.71 13.78
CA SER A 176 19.74 -14.20 13.97
C SER A 176 19.71 -12.71 14.26
N ILE A 177 18.89 -11.92 13.56
CA ILE A 177 18.72 -10.50 13.86
C ILE A 177 18.18 -10.31 15.28
N HIS A 178 17.17 -11.07 15.69
CA HIS A 178 16.66 -11.01 17.06
C HIS A 178 17.76 -11.32 18.10
N ASP A 179 18.50 -12.40 17.90
CA ASP A 179 19.52 -12.86 18.85
C ASP A 179 20.74 -11.92 18.88
N LEU A 180 21.13 -11.38 17.73
CA LEU A 180 22.19 -10.38 17.61
C LEU A 180 21.79 -9.05 18.26
N LEU A 181 20.54 -8.62 18.13
CA LEU A 181 20.05 -7.42 18.82
C LEU A 181 19.98 -7.64 20.33
N ALA A 182 19.53 -8.82 20.76
CA ALA A 182 19.45 -9.18 22.17
C ALA A 182 20.83 -9.22 22.85
N SER A 183 21.84 -9.74 22.14
CA SER A 183 23.21 -9.89 22.65
C SER A 183 24.08 -8.64 22.47
N SER A 184 23.96 -7.92 21.35
CA SER A 184 24.84 -6.78 21.03
C SER A 184 24.35 -5.45 21.59
N ILE A 185 23.05 -5.28 21.81
CA ILE A 185 22.45 -4.02 22.29
C ILE A 185 21.89 -4.21 23.69
N SER A 186 20.83 -5.01 23.82
CA SER A 186 20.24 -5.42 25.10
C SER A 186 19.15 -6.47 24.89
N PRO A 187 18.83 -7.31 25.89
CA PRO A 187 17.69 -8.25 25.81
C PRO A 187 16.36 -7.55 25.49
N ALA A 188 16.17 -6.31 25.95
CA ALA A 188 15.00 -5.51 25.64
C ALA A 188 14.89 -5.15 24.14
N ALA A 189 16.01 -4.97 23.43
CA ALA A 189 16.03 -4.64 22.01
C ALA A 189 15.47 -5.80 21.16
N GLY A 190 15.81 -7.05 21.50
CA GLY A 190 15.26 -8.25 20.84
C GLY A 190 13.75 -8.36 21.02
N ILE A 191 13.24 -8.13 22.25
CA ILE A 191 11.81 -8.13 22.54
C ILE A 191 11.07 -7.03 21.75
N LEU A 192 11.64 -5.82 21.70
CA LEU A 192 11.07 -4.71 20.92
C LEU A 192 11.03 -5.03 19.42
N PHE A 193 12.05 -5.72 18.89
CA PHE A 193 12.08 -6.15 17.49
C PHE A 193 10.99 -7.18 17.20
N ALA A 194 10.86 -8.20 18.05
CA ALA A 194 9.81 -9.21 17.91
C ALA A 194 8.40 -8.61 18.01
N LEU A 195 8.20 -7.66 18.92
CA LEU A 195 6.94 -6.93 19.06
C LEU A 195 6.63 -6.09 17.80
N ALA A 196 7.63 -5.37 17.27
CA ALA A 196 7.47 -4.59 16.05
C ALA A 196 7.10 -5.47 14.84
N LEU A 197 7.76 -6.63 14.68
CA LEU A 197 7.43 -7.60 13.64
C LEU A 197 5.99 -8.15 13.78
N LEU A 198 5.56 -8.44 15.01
CA LEU A 198 4.20 -8.90 15.28
C LEU A 198 3.15 -7.84 14.90
N LEU A 199 3.35 -6.59 15.33
CA LEU A 199 2.44 -5.47 15.03
C LEU A 199 2.37 -5.19 13.51
N SER A 200 3.53 -5.25 12.82
CA SER A 200 3.59 -5.12 11.36
C SER A 200 2.82 -6.24 10.65
N GLY A 201 3.00 -7.51 11.06
CA GLY A 201 2.31 -8.64 10.47
C GLY A 201 0.78 -8.63 10.69
N ILE A 202 0.31 -8.12 11.83
CA ILE A 202 -1.12 -7.92 12.10
C ILE A 202 -1.70 -6.87 11.14
N THR A 203 -1.00 -5.74 11.00
CA THR A 203 -1.37 -4.61 10.12
C THR A 203 -1.46 -5.06 8.66
N ALA A 204 -0.40 -5.71 8.16
CA ALA A 204 -0.30 -6.20 6.78
C ALA A 204 -1.43 -7.19 6.45
N GLY A 205 -1.79 -8.08 7.38
CA GLY A 205 -2.88 -9.03 7.18
C GLY A 205 -4.26 -8.37 6.99
N ILE A 206 -4.51 -7.24 7.66
CA ILE A 206 -5.78 -6.52 7.53
C ILE A 206 -5.81 -5.74 6.21
N VAL A 207 -4.74 -5.00 5.91
CA VAL A 207 -4.56 -4.24 4.66
C VAL A 207 -4.70 -5.15 3.43
N CYS A 208 -4.06 -6.33 3.45
CA CYS A 208 -4.13 -7.32 2.38
C CYS A 208 -5.57 -7.85 2.17
N THR A 209 -6.33 -8.05 3.25
CA THR A 209 -7.73 -8.50 3.14
C THR A 209 -8.58 -7.45 2.43
N ILE A 210 -8.43 -6.17 2.79
CA ILE A 210 -9.21 -5.07 2.21
C ILE A 210 -8.81 -4.84 0.75
N ALA A 211 -7.51 -4.78 0.46
CA ALA A 211 -7.03 -4.64 -0.91
C ALA A 211 -7.49 -5.83 -1.79
N GLY A 212 -7.44 -7.05 -1.25
CA GLY A 212 -7.94 -8.25 -1.93
C GLY A 212 -9.44 -8.23 -2.19
N GLN A 213 -10.24 -7.61 -1.32
CA GLN A 213 -11.66 -7.36 -1.59
C GLN A 213 -11.83 -6.38 -2.75
N MET A 214 -11.13 -5.26 -2.73
CA MET A 214 -11.22 -4.24 -3.80
C MET A 214 -10.81 -4.80 -5.16
N VAL A 215 -9.71 -5.56 -5.22
CA VAL A 215 -9.27 -6.21 -6.46
C VAL A 215 -10.26 -7.27 -6.93
N SER A 216 -10.78 -8.11 -6.04
CA SER A 216 -11.71 -9.18 -6.43
C SER A 216 -13.08 -8.69 -6.82
N GLU A 217 -13.59 -7.64 -6.18
CA GLU A 217 -14.87 -7.03 -6.54
C GLU A 217 -14.75 -6.17 -7.79
N GLY A 218 -13.62 -5.49 -7.98
CA GLY A 218 -13.37 -4.67 -9.17
C GLY A 218 -13.01 -5.48 -10.42
N ALA A 219 -12.10 -6.45 -10.30
CA ALA A 219 -11.56 -7.19 -11.45
C ALA A 219 -12.30 -8.50 -11.73
N LEU A 220 -12.72 -9.23 -10.69
CA LEU A 220 -13.37 -10.55 -10.84
C LEU A 220 -14.89 -10.49 -10.64
N ASN A 221 -15.46 -9.36 -10.19
CA ASN A 221 -16.86 -9.23 -9.77
C ASN A 221 -17.32 -10.28 -8.74
N VAL A 222 -16.37 -10.90 -8.01
CA VAL A 222 -16.66 -11.94 -7.02
C VAL A 222 -16.80 -11.30 -5.63
N LYS A 223 -18.04 -11.26 -5.14
CA LYS A 223 -18.36 -10.79 -3.79
C LYS A 223 -18.16 -11.92 -2.78
N MET A 224 -17.24 -11.73 -1.85
CA MET A 224 -16.99 -12.67 -0.74
C MET A 224 -16.97 -11.91 0.58
N ARG A 225 -17.45 -12.56 1.65
CA ARG A 225 -17.36 -12.02 3.01
C ARG A 225 -15.87 -11.82 3.39
N PRO A 226 -15.50 -10.69 4.03
CA PRO A 226 -14.10 -10.38 4.36
C PRO A 226 -13.40 -11.49 5.16
N TRP A 227 -14.11 -12.12 6.10
CA TRP A 227 -13.58 -13.19 6.95
C TRP A 227 -13.19 -14.43 6.14
N LEU A 228 -14.05 -14.85 5.21
CA LEU A 228 -13.81 -16.03 4.38
C LEU A 228 -12.65 -15.78 3.42
N ARG A 229 -12.59 -14.57 2.83
CA ARG A 229 -11.46 -14.17 1.99
C ARG A 229 -10.15 -14.21 2.75
N ARG A 230 -10.12 -13.65 3.97
CA ARG A 230 -8.93 -13.67 4.83
C ARG A 230 -8.50 -15.08 5.19
N LEU A 231 -9.45 -15.97 5.49
CA LEU A 231 -9.15 -17.38 5.76
C LEU A 231 -8.53 -18.04 4.52
N MET A 232 -9.16 -17.88 3.36
CA MET A 232 -8.67 -18.45 2.10
C MET A 232 -7.27 -17.95 1.73
N THR A 233 -7.05 -16.63 1.71
CA THR A 233 -5.75 -16.06 1.33
C THR A 233 -4.66 -16.42 2.34
N ARG A 234 -4.99 -16.48 3.64
CA ARG A 234 -4.03 -16.96 4.65
C ARG A 234 -3.76 -18.45 4.54
N SER A 235 -4.75 -19.30 4.31
CA SER A 235 -4.51 -20.72 4.11
C SER A 235 -3.58 -20.94 2.92
N ILE A 236 -3.88 -20.31 1.77
CA ILE A 236 -3.05 -20.40 0.55
C ILE A 236 -1.62 -19.89 0.81
N SER A 237 -1.46 -18.80 1.58
CA SER A 237 -0.14 -18.24 1.87
C SER A 237 0.65 -19.01 2.93
N ILE A 238 -0.01 -19.58 3.94
CA ILE A 238 0.63 -20.23 5.09
C ILE A 238 1.01 -21.67 4.74
N THR A 239 0.21 -22.37 3.93
CA THR A 239 0.50 -23.75 3.51
C THR A 239 1.91 -23.94 2.94
N PRO A 240 2.38 -23.17 1.93
CA PRO A 240 3.74 -23.34 1.43
C PRO A 240 4.79 -23.00 2.48
N SER A 241 4.56 -21.98 3.32
CA SER A 241 5.47 -21.63 4.41
C SER A 241 5.61 -22.76 5.44
N ILE A 242 4.52 -23.43 5.81
CA ILE A 242 4.55 -24.58 6.73
C ILE A 242 5.32 -25.75 6.11
N ILE A 243 5.09 -26.05 4.83
CA ILE A 243 5.78 -27.14 4.14
C ILE A 243 7.28 -26.87 4.09
N ILE A 244 7.69 -25.66 3.71
CA ILE A 244 9.10 -25.25 3.63
C ILE A 244 9.74 -25.28 5.02
N ALA A 245 9.04 -24.78 6.05
CA ALA A 245 9.53 -24.81 7.42
C ALA A 245 9.74 -26.24 7.93
N GLY A 246 8.85 -27.18 7.59
CA GLY A 246 8.95 -28.58 7.98
C GLY A 246 10.00 -29.38 7.22
N ALA A 247 10.22 -29.07 5.95
CA ALA A 247 11.14 -29.83 5.08
C ALA A 247 12.57 -29.28 5.07
N VAL A 248 12.75 -27.96 5.01
CA VAL A 248 14.05 -27.29 4.81
C VAL A 248 14.48 -26.52 6.06
N GLY A 249 13.53 -26.07 6.89
CA GLY A 249 13.81 -25.27 8.08
C GLY A 249 14.02 -23.79 7.80
N ARG A 250 14.91 -23.14 8.56
CA ARG A 250 15.06 -21.66 8.59
C ARG A 250 15.58 -21.08 7.27
N SER A 251 16.59 -21.69 6.67
CA SER A 251 17.19 -21.23 5.41
C SER A 251 16.17 -21.23 4.26
N GLY A 252 15.33 -22.27 4.19
CA GLY A 252 14.23 -22.36 3.22
C GLY A 252 13.19 -21.27 3.41
N LEU A 253 12.83 -20.93 4.67
CA LEU A 253 11.92 -19.83 4.96
C LEU A 253 12.50 -18.48 4.52
N ASN A 254 13.78 -18.22 4.77
CA ASN A 254 14.44 -16.99 4.33
C ASN A 254 14.46 -16.87 2.80
N ALA A 255 14.83 -17.94 2.10
CA ALA A 255 14.79 -18.00 0.64
C ALA A 255 13.36 -17.77 0.09
N ALA A 256 12.34 -18.33 0.73
CA ALA A 256 10.94 -18.12 0.33
C ALA A 256 10.49 -16.66 0.55
N LEU A 257 10.95 -16.00 1.61
CA LEU A 257 10.68 -14.59 1.87
C LEU A 257 11.34 -13.69 0.81
N ASN A 258 12.63 -13.90 0.53
CA ASN A 258 13.36 -13.17 -0.51
C ASN A 258 12.73 -13.40 -1.90
N GLY A 259 12.39 -14.65 -2.23
CA GLY A 259 11.70 -14.98 -3.47
C GLY A 259 10.33 -14.31 -3.60
N SER A 260 9.58 -14.20 -2.50
CA SER A 260 8.30 -13.49 -2.48
C SER A 260 8.45 -11.99 -2.76
N GLN A 261 9.53 -11.36 -2.28
CA GLN A 261 9.84 -9.95 -2.58
C GLN A 261 10.17 -9.76 -4.06
N VAL A 262 10.96 -10.66 -4.64
CA VAL A 262 11.26 -10.63 -6.08
C VAL A 262 9.99 -10.82 -6.91
N ALA A 263 9.13 -11.77 -6.55
CA ALA A 263 7.85 -12.00 -7.22
C ALA A 263 6.98 -10.73 -7.20
N LEU A 264 6.93 -10.03 -6.06
CA LEU A 264 6.22 -8.75 -5.94
C LEU A 264 6.80 -7.67 -6.86
N SER A 265 8.12 -7.59 -6.93
CA SER A 265 8.83 -6.65 -7.81
C SER A 265 8.47 -6.90 -9.28
N ILE A 266 8.40 -8.16 -9.72
CA ILE A 266 8.02 -8.54 -11.09
C ILE A 266 6.57 -8.11 -11.42
N VAL A 267 5.65 -8.21 -10.46
CA VAL A 267 4.24 -7.82 -10.66
C VAL A 267 4.09 -6.29 -10.79
N LEU A 268 4.98 -5.51 -10.17
CA LEU A 268 4.83 -4.06 -10.06
C LEU A 268 4.75 -3.32 -11.41
N PRO A 269 5.62 -3.56 -12.42
CA PRO A 269 5.49 -2.94 -13.74
C PRO A 269 4.14 -3.19 -14.43
N PHE A 270 3.57 -4.38 -14.28
CA PHE A 270 2.29 -4.75 -14.89
C PHE A 270 1.11 -4.03 -14.25
N VAL A 271 1.18 -3.76 -12.94
CA VAL A 271 0.14 -3.00 -12.23
C VAL A 271 0.28 -1.49 -12.48
N THR A 272 1.50 -0.99 -12.56
CA THR A 272 1.78 0.45 -12.70
C THR A 272 1.63 0.95 -14.15
N ALA A 273 1.89 0.13 -15.17
CA ALA A 273 1.73 0.54 -16.57
C ALA A 273 0.30 0.99 -16.93
N PRO A 274 -0.78 0.23 -16.63
CA PRO A 274 -2.15 0.69 -16.84
C PRO A 274 -2.48 1.96 -16.05
N LEU A 275 -1.97 2.09 -14.82
CA LEU A 275 -2.19 3.26 -13.98
C LEU A 275 -1.61 4.53 -14.62
N ILE A 276 -0.36 4.47 -15.10
CA ILE A 276 0.28 5.59 -15.81
C ILE A 276 -0.49 5.92 -17.09
N TYR A 277 -0.94 4.90 -17.83
CA TYR A 277 -1.75 5.09 -19.04
C TYR A 277 -3.08 5.81 -18.77
N PHE A 278 -3.84 5.38 -17.76
CA PHE A 278 -5.13 5.97 -17.42
C PHE A 278 -5.00 7.40 -16.88
N THR A 279 -4.01 7.63 -16.01
CA THR A 279 -3.76 8.96 -15.41
C THR A 279 -3.21 9.99 -16.42
N SER A 280 -2.64 9.53 -17.53
CA SER A 280 -2.07 10.38 -18.58
C SER A 280 -3.01 10.65 -19.76
N ARG A 281 -4.23 10.10 -19.77
CA ARG A 281 -5.19 10.31 -20.88
C ARG A 281 -6.39 11.14 -20.44
N ASN A 282 -6.65 12.22 -21.19
CA ASN A 282 -7.82 13.09 -21.00
C ASN A 282 -9.14 12.31 -21.08
N LYS A 283 -9.21 11.25 -21.89
CA LYS A 283 -10.42 10.42 -22.04
C LYS A 283 -10.90 9.84 -20.70
N PHE A 284 -9.99 9.53 -19.77
CA PHE A 284 -10.32 8.92 -18.49
C PHE A 284 -10.25 9.93 -17.33
N MET A 285 -9.34 10.89 -17.40
CA MET A 285 -9.15 11.94 -16.39
C MET A 285 -9.88 13.24 -16.76
N THR A 286 -11.18 13.16 -17.01
CA THR A 286 -12.04 14.33 -17.20
C THR A 286 -13.22 14.25 -16.24
N VAL A 287 -13.46 15.33 -15.51
CA VAL A 287 -14.54 15.46 -14.54
C VAL A 287 -15.51 16.52 -15.04
N ARG A 288 -16.80 16.23 -14.98
CA ARG A 288 -17.85 17.21 -15.28
C ARG A 288 -17.95 18.21 -14.14
N SER A 289 -17.93 19.50 -14.42
CA SER A 289 -18.24 20.53 -13.43
C SER A 289 -19.67 20.37 -12.90
N GLY A 290 -19.87 20.73 -11.62
CA GLY A 290 -21.16 20.75 -10.95
C GLY A 290 -21.23 19.94 -9.64
N PRO A 291 -22.43 19.91 -9.02
CA PRO A 291 -22.66 19.17 -7.77
C PRO A 291 -22.60 17.65 -8.01
N ALA A 292 -22.58 16.89 -6.91
CA ALA A 292 -22.55 15.43 -6.96
C ALA A 292 -23.78 14.89 -7.71
N ARG A 293 -23.66 13.71 -8.31
CA ARG A 293 -24.74 13.09 -9.09
C ARG A 293 -24.93 11.65 -8.66
N LEU A 294 -26.16 11.19 -8.80
CA LEU A 294 -26.54 9.80 -8.60
C LEU A 294 -26.93 9.24 -9.96
N GLN A 295 -26.23 8.20 -10.42
CA GLN A 295 -26.51 7.54 -11.69
C GLN A 295 -27.16 6.18 -11.45
N VAL A 296 -28.35 5.96 -11.99
CA VAL A 296 -29.04 4.67 -11.93
C VAL A 296 -28.47 3.73 -12.99
N GLU A 297 -28.19 2.48 -12.61
CA GLU A 297 -27.73 1.45 -13.54
C GLU A 297 -28.75 1.22 -14.67
N GLY A 298 -28.34 1.40 -15.93
CA GLY A 298 -29.19 1.13 -17.10
C GLY A 298 -30.00 2.33 -17.62
N GLN A 299 -30.07 3.46 -16.91
CA GLN A 299 -30.63 4.71 -17.46
C GLN A 299 -29.51 5.64 -17.97
N PRO A 300 -29.66 6.24 -19.17
CA PRO A 300 -28.83 7.37 -19.54
C PRO A 300 -29.03 8.46 -18.48
N THR A 301 -27.95 9.15 -18.12
CA THR A 301 -27.97 10.19 -17.09
C THR A 301 -29.20 11.08 -17.33
N LEU A 302 -30.19 11.11 -16.44
CA LEU A 302 -31.30 12.06 -16.54
C LEU A 302 -30.68 13.44 -16.32
N VAL A 303 -30.35 14.06 -17.44
CA VAL A 303 -29.68 15.35 -17.51
C VAL A 303 -30.71 16.42 -17.15
N THR A 304 -30.88 16.72 -15.86
CA THR A 304 -31.67 17.88 -15.42
C THR A 304 -30.92 19.22 -15.62
N GLY A 305 -29.91 19.27 -16.48
CA GLY A 305 -29.16 20.50 -16.78
C GLY A 305 -28.41 20.39 -18.09
N GLN A 306 -28.69 21.28 -19.03
CA GLN A 306 -28.14 21.31 -20.40
C GLN A 306 -26.67 20.89 -20.46
N ARG A 307 -26.34 20.02 -21.43
CA ARG A 307 -24.98 19.56 -21.72
C ARG A 307 -24.16 20.74 -22.29
N ASN A 308 -23.62 21.60 -21.43
CA ASN A 308 -22.63 22.58 -21.83
C ASN A 308 -21.30 21.85 -22.07
N GLU A 309 -20.96 21.62 -23.34
CA GLU A 309 -19.70 20.99 -23.79
C GLU A 309 -18.43 21.75 -23.36
N GLY A 310 -18.55 22.92 -22.74
CA GLY A 310 -17.43 23.73 -22.22
C GLY A 310 -17.07 23.50 -20.75
N ASP A 311 -17.82 22.69 -20.00
CA ASP A 311 -17.71 22.62 -18.53
C ASP A 311 -16.96 21.37 -18.01
N ASP A 312 -16.27 20.66 -18.90
CA ASP A 312 -15.48 19.47 -18.58
C ASP A 312 -14.06 19.86 -18.14
N VAL A 313 -13.73 19.63 -16.87
CA VAL A 313 -12.41 19.93 -16.30
C VAL A 313 -11.48 18.72 -16.49
N LYS A 314 -10.42 18.94 -17.26
CA LYS A 314 -9.36 17.94 -17.48
C LYS A 314 -8.47 17.87 -16.23
N MET A 315 -8.43 16.71 -15.57
CA MET A 315 -7.62 16.44 -14.37
C MET A 315 -6.44 15.51 -14.67
N ARG A 316 -5.94 15.51 -15.91
CA ARG A 316 -4.78 14.72 -16.31
C ARG A 316 -3.55 15.16 -15.52
N ASN A 317 -2.67 14.20 -15.20
CA ASN A 317 -1.34 14.50 -14.68
C ASN A 317 -0.59 15.50 -15.55
N ALA A 318 0.20 16.38 -14.90
CA ALA A 318 1.08 17.27 -15.62
C ALA A 318 2.13 16.48 -16.41
N TRP A 319 2.58 17.05 -17.54
CA TRP A 319 3.50 16.36 -18.44
C TRP A 319 4.80 15.91 -17.75
N TYR A 320 5.31 16.71 -16.80
CA TYR A 320 6.50 16.39 -16.02
C TYR A 320 6.26 15.22 -15.06
N THR A 321 5.09 15.16 -14.42
CA THR A 321 4.71 14.04 -13.55
C THR A 321 4.61 12.74 -14.34
N THR A 322 4.01 12.79 -15.53
CA THR A 322 3.96 11.62 -16.43
C THR A 322 5.37 11.22 -16.89
N ALA A 323 6.22 12.16 -17.27
CA ALA A 323 7.59 11.87 -17.68
C ALA A 323 8.38 11.18 -16.55
N ILE A 324 8.35 11.73 -15.33
CA ILE A 324 9.00 11.14 -14.15
C ILE A 324 8.44 9.75 -13.87
N ALA A 325 7.12 9.56 -13.91
CA ALA A 325 6.50 8.27 -13.68
C ALA A 325 6.93 7.21 -14.71
N VAL A 326 7.05 7.59 -15.98
CA VAL A 326 7.54 6.70 -17.05
C VAL A 326 9.02 6.36 -16.85
N VAL A 327 9.85 7.32 -16.43
CA VAL A 327 11.27 7.07 -16.12
C VAL A 327 11.41 6.10 -14.96
N ILE A 328 10.68 6.33 -13.85
CA ILE A 328 10.68 5.42 -12.70
C ILE A 328 10.21 4.03 -13.12
N TRP A 329 9.12 3.95 -13.89
CA TRP A 329 8.60 2.69 -14.40
C TRP A 329 9.63 1.94 -15.25
N LEU A 330 10.33 2.64 -16.13
CA LEU A 330 11.35 2.07 -17.00
C LEU A 330 12.56 1.58 -16.20
N ILE A 331 13.00 2.32 -15.18
CA ILE A 331 14.06 1.90 -14.26
C ILE A 331 13.65 0.60 -13.55
N ILE A 332 12.44 0.54 -12.98
CA ILE A 332 11.93 -0.65 -12.29
C ILE A 332 11.83 -1.83 -13.25
N ALA A 333 11.34 -1.61 -14.47
CA ALA A 333 11.22 -2.65 -15.49
C ALA A 333 12.59 -3.22 -15.88
N ILE A 334 13.57 -2.35 -16.16
CA ILE A 334 14.94 -2.78 -16.49
C ILE A 334 15.57 -3.52 -15.32
N MET A 335 15.45 -2.99 -14.11
CA MET A 335 15.98 -3.61 -12.89
C MET A 335 15.38 -4.99 -12.65
N ASN A 336 14.07 -5.17 -12.88
CA ASN A 336 13.42 -6.47 -12.77
C ASN A 336 13.88 -7.46 -13.84
N VAL A 337 14.08 -7.01 -15.08
CA VAL A 337 14.63 -7.86 -16.14
C VAL A 337 16.06 -8.27 -15.81
N ALA A 338 16.90 -7.34 -15.35
CA ALA A 338 18.25 -7.64 -14.90
C ALA A 338 18.23 -8.65 -13.75
N ASN A 339 17.36 -8.48 -12.77
CA ASN A 339 17.22 -9.40 -11.65
C ASN A 339 16.79 -10.80 -12.11
N LEU A 340 15.83 -10.90 -13.03
CA LEU A 340 15.40 -12.17 -13.62
C LEU A 340 16.52 -12.88 -14.39
N VAL A 341 17.34 -12.13 -15.11
CA VAL A 341 18.50 -12.68 -15.83
C VAL A 341 19.53 -13.20 -14.84
N LEU A 342 19.87 -12.42 -13.81
CA LEU A 342 20.82 -12.83 -12.76
C LEU A 342 20.35 -14.08 -12.00
N LEU A 343 19.07 -14.12 -11.61
CA LEU A 343 18.44 -15.31 -11.02
C LEU A 343 18.47 -16.51 -11.96
N GLY A 344 18.29 -16.29 -13.26
CA GLY A 344 18.35 -17.33 -14.28
C GLY A 344 19.75 -17.91 -14.48
N GLU A 345 20.80 -17.13 -14.20
CA GLU A 345 22.20 -17.59 -14.23
C GLU A 345 22.64 -18.28 -12.93
N GLY A 346 21.76 -18.38 -11.92
CA GLY A 346 22.04 -19.07 -10.66
C GLY A 346 22.98 -18.32 -9.72
N GLN A 347 23.07 -16.99 -9.85
CA GLN A 347 23.81 -16.09 -8.96
C GLN A 347 22.88 -15.37 -7.98
#